data_AF-B4JE84-F1
#
_entry.id   AF-B4JE84-F1
#
_cell.length_a   1.000
_cell.length_b   1.000
_cell.length_c   1.000
_cell.angle_alpha   90.00
_cell.angle_beta   90.00
_cell.angle_gamma   90.00
#
_symmetry.space_group_name_H-M   'P 1'
#
loop_
_entity.id
_entity.type
_entity.pdbx_description
1 polymer ?
#
loop_
_entity_poly.entity_id
_entity_poly.type
_entity_poly.pdbx_seq_one_letter_code
_entity_poly.pdbx_strand_id
1 'polypeptide(L)' 'MQFIAFLVLSLLSMGALTTAQLLCKCPLILLPVCGSNGITYKNACHLKCANKDGSLTISKDVAC' A
#
# COMPACT_ATOMS: atom_id res chain seq x y z
N MET A 1 38.20 21.73 -4.64
CA MET A 1 38.27 20.55 -5.53
C MET A 1 37.75 19.28 -4.85
N GLN A 2 38.16 18.95 -3.61
CA GLN A 2 37.65 17.75 -2.89
C GLN A 2 36.30 17.96 -2.15
N PHE A 3 36.00 19.18 -1.69
CA PHE A 3 34.80 19.49 -0.90
C PHE A 3 33.47 19.31 -1.66
N ILE A 4 33.49 19.53 -2.97
CA ILE A 4 32.30 19.45 -3.82
C ILE A 4 31.84 17.98 -3.94
N ALA A 5 32.78 17.03 -4.01
CA ALA A 5 32.47 15.61 -4.13
C ALA A 5 31.74 15.06 -2.89
N PHE A 6 32.10 15.53 -1.68
CA PHE A 6 31.43 15.13 -0.43
C PHE A 6 30.00 15.67 -0.33
N LEU A 7 29.77 16.90 -0.79
CA LEU A 7 28.45 17.52 -0.80
C LEU A 7 27.52 16.89 -1.85
N VAL A 8 28.06 16.43 -2.97
CA VAL A 8 27.28 15.71 -3.99
C VAL A 8 26.88 14.31 -3.48
N LEU A 9 27.78 13.62 -2.77
CA LEU A 9 27.54 12.28 -2.24
C LEU A 9 26.46 12.24 -1.14
N SER A 10 26.37 13.30 -0.33
CA SER A 10 25.33 13.42 0.71
C SER A 10 23.95 13.78 0.14
N LEU A 11 23.87 14.44 -1.01
CA LEU A 11 22.60 14.72 -1.69
C LEU A 11 22.02 13.48 -2.41
N LEU A 12 22.89 12.57 -2.88
CA LEU A 12 22.50 11.29 -3.47
C LEU A 12 21.80 10.36 -2.46
N SER A 13 22.16 10.40 -1.17
CA SER A 13 21.49 9.61 -0.13
C SER A 13 20.14 10.18 0.31
N MET A 14 19.86 11.46 0.01
CA MET A 14 18.53 12.07 0.19
C MET A 14 17.59 11.81 -1.00
N GLY A 15 18.12 11.26 -2.10
CA GLY A 15 17.43 11.13 -3.39
C GLY A 15 16.65 9.83 -3.63
N ALA A 16 16.45 8.97 -2.63
CA ALA A 16 15.67 7.74 -2.84
C ALA A 16 14.93 7.25 -1.59
N LEU A 17 13.89 7.99 -1.18
CA LEU A 17 12.73 7.31 -0.58
C LEU A 17 11.42 8.06 -0.88
N THR A 18 11.19 8.42 -2.14
CA THR A 18 9.79 8.47 -2.61
C THR A 18 9.37 7.03 -2.87
N THR A 19 9.22 6.23 -1.82
CA THR A 19 8.34 5.08 -1.94
C THR A 19 6.99 5.69 -2.28
N ALA A 20 6.56 5.55 -3.53
CA ALA A 20 5.17 5.67 -3.91
C ALA A 20 4.42 4.55 -3.18
N GLN A 21 4.34 4.62 -1.84
CA GLN A 21 3.39 3.83 -1.09
C GLN A 21 2.06 4.43 -1.49
N LEU A 22 1.35 3.68 -2.34
CA LEU A 22 -0.03 3.89 -2.68
C LEU A 22 -0.80 4.10 -1.38
N LEU A 23 -0.97 5.38 -1.00
CA LEU A 23 -1.56 5.75 0.26
C LEU A 23 -3.04 5.44 0.11
N CYS A 24 -3.40 4.29 0.63
CA CYS A 24 -4.70 3.73 0.41
C CYS A 24 -5.73 4.44 1.30
N LYS A 25 -6.38 5.45 0.72
CA LYS A 25 -7.42 6.23 1.39
C LYS A 25 -8.74 5.48 1.32
N CYS A 26 -9.04 4.74 2.39
CA CYS A 26 -10.33 4.07 2.56
C CYS A 26 -11.13 4.69 3.70
N PRO A 27 -12.47 4.75 3.58
CA PRO A 27 -13.32 5.18 4.69
C PRO A 27 -13.23 4.18 5.85
N LEU A 28 -13.44 4.66 7.06
CA LEU A 28 -13.46 3.85 8.30
C LEU A 28 -14.79 3.11 8.50
N ILE A 29 -15.54 2.88 7.43
CA ILE A 29 -16.80 2.14 7.45
C ILE A 29 -16.52 0.66 7.70
N LEU A 30 -17.16 0.08 8.71
CA LEU A 30 -17.02 -1.34 9.04
C LEU A 30 -18.13 -2.14 8.34
N LEU A 31 -17.84 -2.61 7.13
CA LEU A 31 -18.72 -3.47 6.32
C LEU A 31 -17.87 -4.65 5.82
N PRO A 32 -17.67 -5.68 6.65
CA PRO A 32 -16.67 -6.70 6.38
C PRO A 32 -16.97 -7.51 5.12
N VAL A 33 -15.92 -7.87 4.39
CA VAL A 33 -16.00 -8.73 3.20
C VAL A 33 -14.98 -9.86 3.27
N CYS A 34 -15.31 -11.00 2.69
CA CYS A 34 -14.44 -12.16 2.61
C CYS A 34 -13.68 -12.14 1.29
N GLY A 35 -12.34 -12.16 1.33
CA GLY A 35 -11.51 -12.25 0.13
C GLY A 35 -11.46 -13.67 -0.44
N SER A 36 -11.05 -13.79 -1.71
CA SER A 36 -10.77 -15.08 -2.36
C SER A 36 -9.65 -15.89 -1.69
N ASN A 37 -8.83 -15.22 -0.88
CA ASN A 37 -7.79 -15.81 -0.03
C ASN A 37 -8.30 -16.25 1.36
N GLY A 38 -9.60 -16.14 1.64
CA GLY A 38 -10.18 -16.49 2.94
C GLY A 38 -9.88 -15.49 4.06
N ILE A 39 -9.40 -14.28 3.75
CA ILE A 39 -9.15 -13.22 4.72
C ILE A 39 -10.35 -12.26 4.78
N THR A 40 -10.80 -11.92 5.99
CA THR A 40 -11.81 -10.88 6.21
C THR A 40 -11.19 -9.49 6.16
N TYR A 41 -11.69 -8.64 5.27
CA TYR A 41 -11.29 -7.23 5.14
C TYR A 41 -12.34 -6.30 5.75
N LYS A 42 -11.92 -5.21 6.39
CA LYS A 42 -12.80 -4.23 7.07
C LYS A 42 -13.90 -3.68 6.16
N ASN A 43 -13.60 -3.52 4.88
CA ASN A 43 -14.53 -3.20 3.82
C ASN A 43 -13.93 -3.50 2.43
N ALA A 44 -14.75 -3.41 1.39
CA ALA A 44 -14.35 -3.62 0.01
C ALA A 44 -13.19 -2.70 -0.44
N CYS A 45 -13.11 -1.47 0.07
CA CYS A 45 -11.99 -0.58 -0.23
C CYS A 45 -10.68 -1.16 0.33
N HIS A 46 -10.68 -1.64 1.58
CA HIS A 46 -9.51 -2.26 2.20
C HIS A 46 -9.09 -3.58 1.51
N LEU A 47 -10.02 -4.32 0.88
CA LEU A 47 -9.65 -5.47 0.06
C LEU A 47 -8.94 -5.01 -1.22
N LYS A 48 -9.52 -4.06 -1.96
CA LYS A 48 -8.89 -3.50 -3.19
C LYS A 48 -7.52 -2.91 -2.91
N CYS A 49 -7.38 -2.26 -1.76
CA CYS A 49 -6.13 -1.75 -1.22
C CYS A 49 -5.03 -2.80 -1.08
N ALA A 50 -5.40 -3.96 -0.54
CA ALA A 50 -4.50 -5.08 -0.32
C ALA A 50 -4.22 -5.84 -1.63
N ASN A 51 -5.04 -5.64 -2.66
CA ASN A 51 -4.93 -6.31 -3.95
C ASN A 51 -3.83 -5.69 -4.83
N LYS A 52 -2.57 -5.78 -4.37
CA LYS A 52 -1.41 -5.25 -5.09
C LYS A 52 -1.16 -5.97 -6.43
N ASP A 53 -1.44 -7.27 -6.47
CA ASP A 53 -1.14 -8.14 -7.61
C ASP A 53 -2.37 -8.42 -8.50
N GLY A 54 -3.53 -7.84 -8.18
CA GLY A 54 -4.78 -8.03 -8.93
C GLY A 54 -5.53 -9.35 -8.65
N SER A 55 -4.89 -10.32 -8.00
CA SER A 55 -5.43 -11.68 -7.76
C SER A 55 -6.53 -11.79 -6.69
N LEU A 56 -6.76 -10.75 -5.88
CA LEU A 56 -7.77 -10.79 -4.82
C LEU A 56 -9.14 -10.31 -5.33
N THR A 57 -10.16 -11.14 -5.11
CA THR A 57 -11.56 -10.80 -5.38
C THR A 57 -12.39 -10.93 -4.11
N ILE A 58 -13.58 -10.32 -4.11
CA ILE A 58 -14.56 -10.53 -3.04
C ILE A 58 -15.21 -11.89 -3.28
N SER A 59 -15.11 -12.78 -2.31
CA SER A 59 -15.79 -14.07 -2.26
C SER A 59 -17.21 -13.92 -1.68
N LYS A 60 -17.36 -13.14 -0.62
CA LYS A 60 -18.66 -12.87 0.04
C LYS A 60 -18.71 -11.44 0.60
N ASP A 61 -19.88 -10.81 0.60
CA ASP A 61 -20.14 -9.47 1.19
C ASP A 61 -20.37 -9.50 2.71
N VAL A 62 -19.74 -10.46 3.37
CA VAL A 62 -19.73 -10.66 4.82
C VAL A 62 -18.34 -11.17 5.23
N ALA A 63 -18.04 -11.20 6.51
CA ALA A 63 -16.81 -11.84 7.00
C ALA A 63 -16.71 -13.31 6.55
N CYS A 64 -15.48 -13.75 6.26
CA CYS A 64 -15.13 -15.17 6.40
C CYS A 64 -15.28 -15.53 7.89
#